data_AF-A0A2V9KU22-F1
#
_entry.id   AF-A0A2V9KU22-F1
#
_cell.length_a   1.000
_cell.length_b   1.000
_cell.length_c   1.000
_cell.angle_alpha   90.00
_cell.angle_beta   90.00
_cell.angle_gamma   90.00
#
_symmetry.space_group_name_H-M   'P 1'
#
loop_
_entity.id
_entity.type
_entity.pdbx_description
1 polymer ?
#
loop_
_entity_poly.entity_id
_entity_poly.type
_entity_poly.pdbx_seq_one_letter_code
_entity_poly.pdbx_strand_id
1 'polypeptide(L)'
;MQVTQMFALSKRETVDEAVAKLVEFADYPKILRWYQFPTALVAFLAHEDATDCGAIYVYDRKRCVWLWIDFNDQNFGGYSRSEFDVLINQCHFFRLAESPSSS
;
A
#
# COMPACT_ATOMS: atom_id res chain seq x y z
N MET A 1 9.67 2.03 -10.32
CA MET A 1 8.80 1.38 -9.31
C MET A 1 9.40 0.04 -8.92
N GLN A 2 9.67 -0.11 -7.63
CA GLN A 2 10.09 -1.34 -6.96
C GLN A 2 8.96 -1.82 -6.06
N VAL A 3 8.78 -3.14 -6.01
CA VAL A 3 7.78 -3.80 -5.17
C VAL A 3 8.51 -4.73 -4.22
N THR A 4 8.32 -4.52 -2.93
CA THR A 4 8.96 -5.34 -1.90
C THR A 4 7.88 -6.05 -1.10
N GLN A 5 7.98 -7.38 -0.97
CA GLN A 5 7.07 -8.14 -0.11
C GLN A 5 7.45 -7.90 1.35
N MET A 6 6.49 -7.44 2.16
CA MET A 6 6.71 -7.15 3.58
C MET A 6 6.45 -8.41 4.42
N PHE A 7 5.20 -8.87 4.45
CA PHE A 7 4.80 -10.05 5.20
C PHE A 7 3.59 -10.73 4.56
N ALA A 8 3.46 -12.02 4.86
CA ALA A 8 2.33 -12.83 4.45
C ALA A 8 1.31 -12.95 5.59
N LEU A 9 0.05 -13.06 5.22
CA LEU A 9 -1.08 -13.35 6.08
C LEU A 9 -1.61 -14.74 5.77
N SER A 10 -2.36 -15.32 6.71
CA SER A 10 -3.10 -16.53 6.41
C SER A 10 -4.33 -16.21 5.55
N LYS A 11 -4.95 -17.24 4.97
CA LYS A 11 -6.20 -17.07 4.19
C LYS A 11 -7.43 -16.82 5.06
N ARG A 12 -7.28 -16.83 6.39
CA ARG A 12 -8.39 -16.67 7.34
C ARG A 12 -8.58 -15.23 7.79
N GLU A 13 -7.56 -14.38 7.64
CA GLU A 13 -7.67 -12.97 8.00
C GLU A 13 -8.72 -12.25 7.14
N THR A 14 -9.59 -11.54 7.83
CA THR A 14 -10.45 -10.51 7.26
C THR A 14 -9.62 -9.33 6.77
N VAL A 15 -10.25 -8.44 5.99
CA VAL A 15 -9.60 -7.21 5.52
C VAL A 15 -9.19 -6.32 6.69
N ASP A 16 -10.04 -6.21 7.71
CA ASP A 16 -9.77 -5.38 8.87
C ASP A 16 -8.58 -5.93 9.68
N GLU A 17 -8.49 -7.25 9.84
CA GLU A 17 -7.32 -7.89 10.47
C GLU A 17 -6.05 -7.71 9.64
N ALA A 18 -6.16 -7.79 8.31
CA ALA A 18 -5.03 -7.55 7.41
C ALA A 18 -4.51 -6.12 7.52
N VAL A 19 -5.41 -5.14 7.61
CA VAL A 19 -5.07 -3.72 7.78
C VAL A 19 -4.52 -3.44 9.17
N ALA A 20 -5.11 -4.02 10.23
CA ALA A 20 -4.64 -3.85 11.60
C ALA A 20 -3.17 -4.32 11.73
N LYS A 21 -2.84 -5.48 11.15
CA LYS A 21 -1.47 -5.99 11.12
C LYS A 21 -0.51 -5.09 10.33
N LEU A 22 -0.97 -4.44 9.27
CA LEU A 22 -0.16 -3.46 8.55
C LEU A 22 0.11 -2.22 9.39
N VAL A 23 -0.92 -1.69 10.06
CA VAL A 23 -0.79 -0.53 10.93
C VAL A 23 0.17 -0.84 12.09
N GLU A 24 0.06 -2.03 12.69
CA GLU A 24 1.00 -2.49 13.71
C GLU A 24 2.44 -2.63 13.17
N PHE A 25 2.62 -3.26 12.01
CA PHE A 25 3.92 -3.41 11.36
C PHE A 25 4.60 -2.06 11.06
N ALA A 26 3.82 -1.06 10.68
CA ALA A 26 4.30 0.27 10.35
C ALA A 26 4.43 1.21 11.57
N ASP A 27 4.34 0.67 12.79
CA ASP A 27 4.42 1.43 14.05
C ASP A 27 3.29 2.48 14.23
N TYR A 28 2.05 2.04 13.97
CA TYR A 28 0.81 2.77 14.21
C TYR A 28 0.64 4.12 13.47
N PRO A 29 0.87 4.18 12.15
CA PRO A 29 0.60 5.38 11.35
C PRO A 29 -0.92 5.57 11.14
N LYS A 30 -1.30 6.75 10.65
CA LYS A 30 -2.66 6.99 10.16
C LYS A 30 -2.83 6.48 8.74
N ILE A 31 -3.96 5.83 8.47
CA ILE A 31 -4.42 5.54 7.11
C ILE A 31 -4.99 6.84 6.52
N LEU A 32 -4.22 7.50 5.66
CA LEU A 32 -4.64 8.73 5.01
C LEU A 32 -5.60 8.48 3.84
N ARG A 33 -5.40 7.38 3.11
CA ARG A 33 -6.25 6.93 2.00
C ARG A 33 -6.26 5.41 1.89
N TRP A 34 -7.37 4.88 1.38
CA TRP A 34 -7.46 3.47 1.01
C TRP A 34 -8.40 3.25 -0.17
N TYR A 35 -8.15 2.20 -0.94
CA TYR A 35 -8.98 1.81 -2.09
C TYR A 35 -9.13 0.29 -2.12
N GLN A 36 -10.37 -0.18 -2.25
CA GLN A 36 -10.66 -1.61 -2.30
C GLN A 36 -10.96 -2.05 -3.73
N PHE A 37 -10.33 -3.15 -4.13
CA PHE A 37 -10.56 -3.86 -5.39
C PHE A 37 -10.95 -5.30 -5.08
N PRO A 38 -11.59 -6.02 -6.02
CA PRO A 38 -11.88 -7.44 -5.85
C PRO A 38 -10.63 -8.29 -5.54
N THR A 39 -9.48 -7.93 -6.11
CA THR A 39 -8.22 -8.69 -6.00
C THR A 39 -7.19 -8.07 -5.07
N ALA A 40 -7.37 -6.81 -4.66
CA ALA A 40 -6.38 -6.09 -3.88
C ALA A 40 -6.98 -5.04 -2.95
N LEU A 41 -6.16 -4.54 -2.03
CA LEU A 41 -6.43 -3.33 -1.25
C LEU A 41 -5.19 -2.44 -1.33
N VAL A 42 -5.38 -1.16 -1.63
CA VAL A 42 -4.31 -0.16 -1.58
C VAL A 42 -4.50 0.68 -0.32
N ALA A 43 -3.44 0.86 0.45
CA ALA A 43 -3.43 1.67 1.66
C ALA A 43 -2.27 2.68 1.59
N PHE A 44 -2.56 3.93 1.90
CA PHE A 44 -1.58 5.00 2.02
C PHE A 44 -1.52 5.46 3.48
N LEU A 45 -0.35 5.28 4.08
CA LEU A 45 -0.13 5.48 5.52
C LEU A 45 0.85 6.62 5.74
N ALA A 46 0.64 7.46 6.76
CA ALA A 46 1.64 8.41 7.22
C ALA A 46 1.50 8.66 8.72
N HIS A 47 2.60 9.02 9.39
CA HIS A 47 2.53 9.46 10.78
C HIS A 47 2.04 10.92 10.86
N GLU A 48 1.38 11.28 11.96
CA GLU A 48 0.77 12.60 12.13
C GLU A 48 1.79 13.75 12.09
N ASP A 49 2.99 13.47 12.56
CA ASP A 49 4.14 14.36 12.62
C ASP A 49 4.93 14.42 11.30
N ALA A 50 4.64 13.54 10.34
CA ALA A 50 5.36 13.42 9.08
C ALA A 50 4.41 13.06 7.91
N THR A 51 3.42 13.91 7.65
CA THR A 51 2.39 13.67 6.61
C THR A 51 2.89 13.77 5.16
N ASP A 52 4.10 14.30 4.98
CA ASP A 52 4.87 14.35 3.73
C ASP A 52 5.72 13.10 3.50
N CYS A 53 5.83 12.22 4.50
CA CYS A 53 6.59 10.97 4.44
C CYS A 53 5.66 9.74 4.40
N GLY A 54 4.58 9.81 3.62
CA GLY A 54 3.60 8.73 3.57
C GLY A 54 4.01 7.56 2.67
N ALA A 55 3.81 6.33 3.12
CA ALA A 55 4.14 5.08 2.44
C ALA A 55 2.91 4.38 1.83
N ILE A 56 3.11 3.71 0.70
CA ILE A 56 2.05 3.04 -0.06
C ILE A 56 2.21 1.53 0.03
N TYR A 57 1.14 0.86 0.44
CA TYR A 57 1.07 -0.58 0.57
C TYR A 57 -0.07 -1.16 -0.26
N VAL A 58 0.16 -2.34 -0.83
CA VAL A 58 -0.82 -3.10 -1.60
C VAL A 58 -0.95 -4.48 -0.98
N TYR A 59 -2.15 -4.84 -0.54
CA TYR A 59 -2.48 -6.19 -0.13
C TYR A 59 -2.96 -6.97 -1.35
N ASP A 60 -2.19 -8.00 -1.75
CA ASP A 60 -2.63 -8.97 -2.75
C ASP A 60 -3.50 -10.04 -2.06
N ARG A 61 -4.80 -10.03 -2.34
CA ARG A 61 -5.76 -10.96 -1.73
C ARG A 61 -5.60 -12.40 -2.21
N LYS A 62 -5.03 -12.62 -3.40
CA LYS A 62 -4.82 -13.97 -3.93
C LYS A 62 -3.65 -14.65 -3.23
N ARG A 63 -2.58 -13.89 -3.02
CA ARG A 63 -1.35 -14.36 -2.36
C ARG A 63 -1.38 -14.18 -0.84
N CYS A 64 -2.32 -13.39 -0.32
CA CYS A 64 -2.41 -12.97 1.07
C CYS A 64 -1.09 -12.34 1.54
N VAL A 65 -0.53 -11.40 0.76
CA VAL A 65 0.72 -10.72 1.11
C VAL A 65 0.57 -9.21 1.05
N TRP A 66 1.22 -8.51 1.97
CA TRP A 66 1.42 -7.07 1.89
C TRP A 66 2.68 -6.77 1.09
N LEU A 67 2.53 -5.87 0.13
CA LEU A 67 3.58 -5.37 -0.74
C LEU A 67 3.77 -3.89 -0.44
N TRP A 68 5.00 -3.47 -0.17
CA TRP A 68 5.37 -2.06 -0.15
C TRP A 68 5.76 -1.62 -1.55
N ILE A 69 5.27 -0.46 -1.96
CA ILE A 69 5.53 0.10 -3.27
C ILE A 69 6.37 1.36 -3.14
N ASP A 70 7.53 1.34 -3.78
CA ASP A 70 8.42 2.49 -3.94
C ASP A 70 8.43 2.88 -5.43
N PHE A 71 8.12 4.12 -5.77
CA PHE A 71 8.13 4.53 -7.18
C PHE A 71 9.55 4.75 -7.73
N ASN A 72 10.58 4.69 -6.89
CA ASN A 72 11.98 4.94 -7.22
C ASN A 72 12.19 6.37 -7.75
N ASP A 73 11.46 7.33 -7.18
CA ASP A 73 11.53 8.76 -7.47
C ASP A 73 12.46 9.51 -6.51
N GLN A 74 13.40 8.79 -5.89
CA GLN A 74 14.33 9.27 -4.84
C GLN A 74 13.66 9.71 -3.52
N ASN A 75 12.34 9.60 -3.42
CA ASN A 75 11.60 9.89 -2.20
C ASN A 75 11.54 8.71 -1.22
N PHE A 76 12.11 7.54 -1.56
CA PHE A 76 12.19 6.34 -0.71
C PHE A 76 10.85 5.96 -0.04
N GLY A 77 9.74 6.18 -0.73
CA GLY A 77 8.41 5.93 -0.19
C GLY A 77 7.85 7.02 0.71
N GLY A 78 8.41 8.23 0.72
CA GLY A 78 7.86 9.41 1.38
C GLY A 78 7.08 10.27 0.41
N TYR A 79 5.75 10.17 0.45
CA TYR A 79 4.86 10.96 -0.39
C TYR A 79 3.97 11.84 0.47
N SER A 80 3.73 13.07 0.01
CA SER A 80 2.58 13.84 0.46
C SER A 80 1.30 13.26 -0.12
N ARG A 81 0.17 13.62 0.50
CA ARG A 81 -1.16 13.22 0.00
C ARG A 81 -1.43 13.71 -1.43
N SER A 82 -0.95 14.90 -1.80
CA SER A 82 -1.15 15.47 -3.14
C SER A 82 -0.35 14.69 -4.20
N GLU A 83 0.88 14.28 -3.87
CA GLU A 83 1.70 13.44 -4.76
C GLU A 83 1.08 12.07 -4.93
N PHE A 84 0.56 11.48 -3.85
CA PHE A 84 -0.19 10.23 -3.91
C PHE A 84 -1.40 10.34 -4.86
N ASP A 85 -2.20 11.41 -4.76
CA ASP A 85 -3.36 11.65 -5.63
C ASP A 85 -2.95 11.83 -7.12
N VAL A 86 -1.76 12.38 -7.39
CA VAL A 86 -1.22 12.46 -8.76
C VAL A 86 -0.72 11.09 -9.23
N LEU A 87 0.03 10.36 -8.41
CA LEU A 87 0.58 9.04 -8.73
C LEU A 87 -0.53 8.04 -9.04
N ILE A 88 -1.59 8.01 -8.24
CA ILE A 88 -2.71 7.09 -8.43
C ILE A 88 -3.52 7.39 -9.71
N ASN A 89 -3.55 8.65 -10.15
CA ASN A 89 -4.25 9.06 -11.37
C ASN A 89 -3.37 8.95 -12.63
N GLN A 90 -2.06 9.17 -12.51
CA GLN A 90 -1.13 9.15 -13.64
C GLN A 90 -0.53 7.77 -13.89
N CYS A 91 -0.25 7.00 -12.83
CA CYS A 91 0.16 5.63 -13.00
C CYS A 91 -1.06 4.78 -13.32
N HIS A 92 -0.86 3.79 -14.19
CA HIS A 92 -1.74 2.63 -14.31
C HIS A 92 -1.70 1.74 -13.05
N PHE A 93 -1.54 2.34 -11.86
CA PHE A 93 -1.37 1.68 -10.58
C PHE A 93 -2.52 0.73 -10.27
N PHE A 94 -3.74 1.12 -10.66
CA PHE A 94 -4.92 0.27 -10.57
C PHE A 94 -4.84 -0.98 -11.45
N ARG A 95 -4.11 -0.96 -12.58
CA ARG A 95 -3.88 -2.18 -13.39
C ARG A 95 -3.00 -3.21 -12.65
N LEU A 96 -2.07 -2.77 -11.79
CA LEU A 96 -1.27 -3.67 -10.94
C LEU A 96 -2.09 -4.26 -9.79
N ALA A 97 -2.99 -3.47 -9.20
CA ALA A 97 -3.95 -3.97 -8.20
C ALA A 97 -4.93 -5.00 -8.79
N GLU A 98 -5.29 -4.85 -10.07
CA GLU A 98 -6.14 -5.81 -10.81
C GLU A 98 -5.39 -7.10 -11.22
N SER A 99 -4.06 -7.08 -11.39
CA SER A 99 -3.25 -8.26 -11.74
C SER A 99 -1.81 -8.20 -11.20
N PRO A 100 -1.60 -8.51 -9.90
CA PRO A 100 -0.27 -8.50 -9.27
C PRO A 100 0.66 -9.66 -9.69
N SER A 101 0.28 -10.50 -10.67
CA SER A 101 0.98 -11.74 -11.05
C SER A 101 1.59 -11.76 -12.47
N SER A 102 1.77 -10.61 -13.11
CA SER A 102 2.40 -10.53 -14.43
C SER A 102 3.46 -9.43 -14.45
N SER A 103 4.64 -9.74 -13.90
CA SER A 103 5.89 -9.01 -14.09
C SER A 103 7.04 -10.01 -13.98
#